data_AF-A0A1Y1ZKI5-F1
#
_entry.id   AF-A0A1Y1ZKI5-F1
#
_cell.length_a   1.000
_cell.length_b   1.000
_cell.length_c   1.000
_cell.angle_alpha   90.00
_cell.angle_beta   90.00
_cell.angle_gamma   90.00
#
_symmetry.space_group_name_H-M   'P 1'
#
loop_
_entity.id
_entity.type
_entity.pdbx_description
1 polymer ?
#
loop_
_entity_poly.entity_id
_entity_poly.type
_entity_poly.pdbx_seq_one_letter_code
_entity_poly.pdbx_strand_id
1 'polypeptide(L)'
;MHDTSATIREAFEFSALLRQPSHFSRKEKVEYVESVLEILDLKELEHAIIDPGMGVELLKRVTIGVELAARPKIIFADEPTSGLDSQGAANIFNYLKRLSREGQAVLVTVHQPSVSLFRTFDKVLALSSLGEQVYFGSTNDTLPYFRDKGADPPSNVNPAEFVLGTVGAGFDGKKAGTTSDWPENWGQSREAQQLQDEIKQLRAEDTHGDELQTTHTFNSSTPLQIELVTKRMLLNQWRKPAYIYSKIWVHIIQAILIGFTFFNLGTSPVDLQSRAFGAFALIFLVNTIVNPILARFFGNRLLWNTREGPSRSYGWVALCTSFILAEIPAIILTGSVYFLLWYFLTGLPLGESAIFTFIMVMTYEVFEMTFQLVQRCRGSLFSDPGCLEILGLIIAADANIRVQCDDDDLFRFLPPPGQTCGSYAGEWAQSAHANLINPEAISESLVCPYTSGR
;
A
#
# COMPACT_ATOMS: atom_id res chain seq x y z
N MET A 1 11.24 -0.71 7.99
CA MET A 1 9.89 -0.09 7.97
C MET A 1 8.87 -1.20 8.12
N HIS A 2 7.87 -1.04 8.99
CA HIS A 2 6.80 -2.02 9.23
C HIS A 2 5.44 -1.34 9.11
N ASP A 3 4.37 -2.11 8.91
CA ASP A 3 3.01 -1.59 9.03
C ASP A 3 2.71 -1.27 10.50
N THR A 4 2.57 0.02 10.80
CA THR A 4 2.34 0.50 12.18
C THR A 4 0.92 0.27 12.71
N SER A 5 0.08 -0.46 11.96
CA SER A 5 -1.24 -0.91 12.42
C SER A 5 -1.27 -2.39 12.80
N ALA A 6 -0.24 -3.17 12.43
CA ALA A 6 -0.19 -4.60 12.67
C ALA A 6 0.41 -4.91 14.05
N THR A 7 -0.03 -6.02 14.65
CA THR A 7 0.66 -6.60 15.81
C THR A 7 1.89 -7.40 15.38
N ILE A 8 2.78 -7.71 16.32
CA ILE A 8 3.96 -8.56 16.06
C ILE A 8 3.53 -9.91 15.47
N ARG A 9 2.55 -10.58 16.09
CA ARG A 9 1.99 -11.84 15.60
C ARG A 9 1.39 -11.72 14.21
N GLU A 10 0.57 -10.70 13.97
CA GLU A 10 -0.04 -10.49 12.66
C GLU A 10 1.00 -10.29 11.56
N ALA A 11 2.09 -9.56 11.84
CA ALA A 11 3.18 -9.37 10.90
C ALA A 11 3.92 -10.69 10.59
N PHE A 12 4.12 -11.55 11.60
CA PHE A 12 4.79 -12.83 11.42
C PHE A 12 3.90 -13.81 10.67
N GLU A 13 2.62 -13.92 11.03
CA GLU A 13 1.62 -14.73 10.32
C GLU A 13 1.45 -14.27 8.87
N PHE A 14 1.40 -12.97 8.62
CA PHE A 14 1.31 -12.42 7.26
C PHE A 14 2.50 -12.85 6.39
N SER A 15 3.72 -12.74 6.94
CA SER A 15 4.94 -13.21 6.26
C SER A 15 4.93 -14.72 6.04
N ALA A 16 4.59 -15.50 7.06
CA ALA A 16 4.54 -16.96 7.00
C ALA A 16 3.56 -17.46 5.93
N LEU A 17 2.34 -16.92 5.92
CA LEU A 17 1.29 -17.35 5.00
C LEU A 17 1.65 -17.06 3.54
N LEU A 18 2.28 -15.92 3.27
CA LEU A 18 2.60 -15.46 1.92
C LEU A 18 3.92 -16.02 1.37
N ARG A 19 4.92 -16.23 2.23
CA ARG A 19 6.29 -16.55 1.83
C ARG A 19 6.71 -17.99 2.10
N GLN A 20 6.09 -18.71 3.03
CA GLN A 20 6.45 -20.13 3.19
C GLN A 20 5.95 -20.95 1.99
N PRO A 21 6.70 -21.99 1.58
CA PRO A 21 6.31 -22.90 0.50
C PRO A 21 4.87 -23.45 0.63
N SER A 22 4.26 -23.79 -0.49
CA SER A 22 2.88 -24.29 -0.57
C SER A 22 2.67 -25.68 0.03
N HIS A 23 3.72 -26.49 0.18
CA HIS A 23 3.63 -27.82 0.80
C HIS A 23 3.33 -27.77 2.30
N PHE A 24 3.62 -26.63 2.97
CA PHE A 24 3.19 -26.42 4.35
C PHE A 24 1.73 -25.99 4.39
N SER A 25 0.93 -26.69 5.19
CA SER A 25 -0.44 -26.31 5.49
C SER A 25 -0.51 -24.98 6.24
N ARG A 26 -1.66 -24.29 6.15
CA ARG A 26 -1.89 -23.04 6.90
C ARG A 26 -1.64 -23.20 8.41
N LYS A 27 -1.98 -24.36 8.98
CA LYS A 27 -1.76 -24.65 10.40
C LYS A 27 -0.28 -24.73 10.74
N GLU A 28 0.51 -25.48 9.95
CA GLU A 28 1.96 -25.60 10.17
C GLU A 28 2.68 -24.27 10.00
N LYS A 29 2.23 -23.43 9.05
CA LYS A 29 2.77 -22.08 8.85
C LYS A 29 2.58 -21.20 10.09
N VAL A 30 1.39 -21.26 10.71
CA VAL A 30 1.06 -20.50 11.92
C VAL A 30 1.74 -21.10 13.16
N GLU A 31 1.82 -22.43 13.27
CA GLU A 31 2.52 -23.10 14.37
C GLU A 31 4.01 -22.76 14.38
N TYR A 32 4.63 -22.61 13.21
CA TYR A 32 6.00 -22.10 13.13
C TYR A 32 6.17 -20.69 13.69
N VAL A 33 5.17 -19.83 13.51
CA VAL A 33 5.21 -18.46 14.02
C VAL A 33 5.32 -18.48 15.55
N GLU A 34 4.72 -19.46 16.23
CA GLU A 34 4.92 -19.67 17.67
C GLU A 34 6.39 -19.90 18.01
N SER A 35 7.03 -20.83 17.31
CA SER A 35 8.45 -21.14 17.53
C SER A 35 9.34 -19.91 17.28
N VAL A 36 9.03 -19.12 16.25
CA VAL A 36 9.75 -17.87 15.95
C VAL A 36 9.58 -16.84 17.07
N LEU A 37 8.37 -16.68 17.61
CA LEU A 37 8.10 -15.79 18.74
C LEU A 37 8.88 -16.23 19.99
N GLU A 38 8.98 -17.53 20.25
CA GLU A 38 9.75 -18.08 21.37
C GLU A 38 11.27 -17.92 21.19
N ILE A 39 11.80 -18.15 20.00
CA ILE A 39 13.24 -18.02 19.72
C ILE A 39 13.71 -16.58 19.95
N LEU A 40 12.88 -15.61 19.55
CA LEU A 40 13.19 -14.18 19.63
C LEU A 40 12.74 -13.52 20.94
N ASP A 41 12.17 -14.30 21.87
CA ASP A 41 11.67 -13.81 23.15
C ASP A 41 10.64 -12.67 22.97
N LEU A 42 9.68 -12.88 22.07
CA LEU A 42 8.62 -11.94 21.71
C LEU A 42 7.22 -12.44 22.10
N LYS A 43 7.13 -13.57 22.80
CA LYS A 43 5.86 -14.23 23.10
C LYS A 43 4.94 -13.35 23.95
N GLU A 44 5.46 -12.67 24.96
CA GLU A 44 4.67 -11.76 25.81
C GLU A 44 4.21 -10.49 25.06
N LEU A 45 4.91 -10.12 23.99
CA LEU A 45 4.64 -8.92 23.20
C LEU A 45 3.90 -9.22 21.89
N GLU A 46 3.45 -10.46 21.69
CA GLU A 46 2.92 -10.92 20.41
C GLU A 46 1.71 -10.13 19.90
N HIS A 47 0.91 -9.59 20.82
CA HIS A 47 -0.27 -8.76 20.53
C HIS A 47 0.01 -7.25 20.59
N ALA A 48 1.24 -6.82 20.87
CA ALA A 48 1.63 -5.42 20.83
C ALA A 48 1.62 -4.90 19.38
N ILE A 49 1.10 -3.68 19.19
CA ILE A 49 1.13 -2.98 17.90
C ILE A 49 2.57 -2.54 17.62
N ILE A 50 3.01 -2.76 16.38
CA ILE A 50 4.36 -2.36 15.96
C ILE A 50 4.43 -0.84 15.82
N ASP A 51 4.94 -0.17 16.83
CA ASP A 51 5.11 1.29 16.84
C ASP A 51 6.58 1.69 16.62
N PRO A 52 6.88 2.76 15.85
CA PRO A 52 8.25 3.28 15.71
C PRO A 52 8.87 3.76 17.03
N GLY A 53 8.05 4.06 18.04
CA GLY A 53 8.50 4.40 19.39
C GLY A 53 8.93 3.18 20.21
N MET A 54 8.76 1.95 19.72
CA MET A 54 9.37 0.77 20.32
C MET A 54 10.90 0.89 20.29
N GLY A 55 11.58 0.42 21.33
CA GLY A 55 13.04 0.43 21.39
C GLY A 55 13.68 -0.20 20.15
N VAL A 56 14.81 0.38 19.70
CA VAL A 56 15.50 -0.03 18.46
C VAL A 56 15.82 -1.54 18.44
N GLU A 57 16.21 -2.10 19.59
CA GLU A 57 16.44 -3.53 19.76
C GLU A 57 15.18 -4.35 19.45
N LEU A 58 14.04 -3.98 20.03
CA LEU A 58 12.77 -4.69 19.84
C LEU A 58 12.34 -4.63 18.36
N LEU A 59 12.47 -3.47 17.71
CA LEU A 59 12.17 -3.33 16.28
C LEU A 59 13.08 -4.20 15.40
N LYS A 60 14.35 -4.37 15.77
CA LYS A 60 15.26 -5.29 15.08
C LYS A 60 14.85 -6.74 15.27
N ARG A 61 14.50 -7.16 16.49
CA ARG A 61 13.96 -8.52 16.75
C ARG A 61 12.71 -8.79 15.91
N VAL A 62 11.76 -7.85 15.86
CA VAL A 62 10.57 -7.95 15.00
C VAL A 62 10.95 -8.05 13.53
N THR A 63 11.93 -7.28 13.07
CA THR A 63 12.40 -7.34 11.68
C THR A 63 12.99 -8.71 11.34
N ILE A 64 13.86 -9.25 12.21
CA ILE A 64 14.43 -10.59 12.06
C ILE A 64 13.32 -11.65 12.08
N GLY A 65 12.35 -11.53 12.99
CA GLY A 65 11.25 -12.49 13.12
C GLY A 65 10.33 -12.53 11.90
N VAL A 66 10.05 -11.39 11.27
CA VAL A 66 9.29 -11.38 10.02
C VAL A 66 10.05 -12.09 8.88
N GLU A 67 11.37 -11.94 8.80
CA GLU A 67 12.17 -12.67 7.79
C GLU A 67 12.26 -14.16 8.13
N LEU A 68 12.43 -14.49 9.40
CA LEU A 68 12.52 -15.87 9.88
C LEU A 68 11.20 -16.62 9.68
N ALA A 69 10.06 -15.95 9.90
CA ALA A 69 8.71 -16.52 9.69
C ALA A 69 8.49 -17.04 8.27
N ALA A 70 9.28 -16.62 7.28
CA ALA A 70 9.27 -17.16 5.93
C ALA A 70 9.95 -18.55 5.79
N ARG A 71 10.54 -19.09 6.87
CA ARG A 71 11.37 -20.31 6.87
C ARG A 71 12.48 -20.30 5.80
N PRO A 72 13.36 -19.28 5.76
CA PRO A 72 14.41 -19.24 4.75
C PRO A 72 15.48 -20.32 5.02
N LYS A 73 16.06 -20.92 3.99
CA LYS A 73 17.20 -21.85 4.18
C LYS A 73 18.48 -21.14 4.62
N ILE A 74 18.66 -19.90 4.15
CA ILE A 74 19.83 -19.04 4.41
C ILE A 74 19.32 -17.67 4.84
N ILE A 75 19.89 -17.12 5.92
CA ILE A 75 19.65 -15.76 6.39
C ILE A 75 20.84 -14.89 6.04
N PHE A 76 20.56 -13.75 5.43
CA PHE A 76 21.53 -12.66 5.23
C PHE A 76 21.17 -11.53 6.18
N ALA A 77 22.09 -11.16 7.06
CA ALA A 77 21.92 -10.08 8.03
C ALA A 77 22.99 -9.02 7.81
N ASP A 78 22.58 -7.87 7.29
CA ASP A 78 23.47 -6.73 7.06
C ASP A 78 23.56 -5.87 8.33
N GLU A 79 24.75 -5.77 8.92
CA GLU A 79 25.05 -5.03 10.16
C GLU A 79 23.97 -5.11 11.26
N PRO A 80 23.60 -6.32 11.72
CA PRO A 80 22.45 -6.52 12.59
C PRO A 80 22.56 -5.82 13.95
N THR A 81 23.76 -5.40 14.37
CA THR A 81 24.00 -4.71 15.65
C THR A 81 24.17 -3.20 15.54
N SER A 82 24.09 -2.62 14.34
CA SER A 82 24.23 -1.16 14.17
C SER A 82 23.15 -0.38 14.93
N GLY A 83 23.53 0.65 15.70
CA GLY A 83 22.58 1.44 16.50
C GLY A 83 22.03 0.75 17.77
N LEU A 84 22.62 -0.38 18.18
CA LEU A 84 22.36 -1.00 19.48
C LEU A 84 23.49 -0.69 20.47
N ASP A 85 23.15 -0.73 21.76
CA ASP A 85 24.15 -0.77 22.81
C ASP A 85 24.82 -2.16 22.89
N SER A 86 25.86 -2.28 23.72
CA SER A 86 26.63 -3.53 23.83
C SER A 86 25.79 -4.74 24.26
N GLN A 87 24.78 -4.53 25.12
CA GLN A 87 23.90 -5.59 25.59
C GLN A 87 22.90 -6.03 24.52
N GLY A 88 22.23 -5.08 23.85
CA GLY A 88 21.31 -5.39 22.76
C GLY A 88 22.01 -6.07 21.58
N ALA A 89 23.24 -5.66 21.27
CA ALA A 89 24.07 -6.31 20.26
C ALA A 89 24.35 -7.78 20.61
N ALA A 90 24.73 -8.07 21.86
CA ALA A 90 24.98 -9.43 22.33
C ALA A 90 23.72 -10.31 22.26
N ASN A 91 22.55 -9.76 22.63
CA ASN A 91 21.28 -10.48 22.54
C ASN A 91 20.96 -10.88 21.10
N ILE A 92 21.07 -9.93 20.14
CA ILE A 92 20.84 -10.22 18.71
C ILE A 92 21.73 -11.35 18.21
N PHE A 93 23.01 -11.36 18.56
CA PHE A 93 23.92 -12.43 18.16
C PHE A 93 23.61 -13.78 18.81
N ASN A 94 23.16 -13.79 20.07
CA ASN A 94 22.71 -15.03 20.72
C ASN A 94 21.50 -15.64 19.99
N TYR A 95 20.57 -14.80 19.51
CA TYR A 95 19.46 -15.28 18.68
C TYR A 95 19.94 -15.84 17.35
N LEU A 96 20.80 -15.12 16.62
CA LEU A 96 21.36 -15.61 15.34
C LEU A 96 22.15 -16.93 15.52
N LYS A 97 22.89 -17.07 16.63
CA LYS A 97 23.61 -18.30 16.97
C LYS A 97 22.67 -19.45 17.29
N ARG A 98 21.54 -19.19 17.95
CA ARG A 98 20.51 -20.20 18.20
C ARG A 98 19.91 -20.72 16.89
N LEU A 99 19.60 -19.82 15.95
CA LEU A 99 19.13 -20.18 14.61
C LEU A 99 20.14 -21.04 13.85
N SER A 100 21.43 -20.69 13.94
CA SER A 100 22.48 -21.47 13.30
C SER A 100 22.58 -22.89 13.86
N ARG A 101 22.43 -23.06 15.19
CA ARG A 101 22.40 -24.38 15.84
C ARG A 101 21.20 -25.24 15.46
N GLU A 102 20.10 -24.61 15.04
CA GLU A 102 18.91 -25.31 14.52
C GLU A 102 19.06 -25.72 13.04
N GLY A 103 20.25 -25.51 12.45
CA GLY A 103 20.59 -25.98 11.10
C GLY A 103 20.44 -24.93 10.01
N GLN A 104 20.22 -23.66 10.36
CA GLN A 104 20.06 -22.58 9.41
C GLN A 104 21.40 -21.90 9.10
N ALA A 105 21.71 -21.69 7.82
CA ALA A 105 22.91 -20.94 7.45
C ALA A 105 22.68 -19.44 7.68
N VAL A 106 23.55 -18.78 8.44
CA VAL A 106 23.44 -17.34 8.74
C VAL A 106 24.71 -16.64 8.28
N LEU A 107 24.58 -15.72 7.33
CA LEU A 107 25.65 -14.83 6.89
C LEU A 107 25.43 -13.45 7.49
N VAL A 108 26.46 -12.92 8.15
CA VAL A 108 26.41 -11.61 8.82
C VAL A 108 27.55 -10.73 8.32
N THR A 109 27.26 -9.47 8.02
CA THR A 109 28.29 -8.43 7.84
C THR A 109 28.44 -7.64 9.14
N VAL A 110 29.69 -7.34 9.54
CA VAL A 110 29.96 -6.56 10.75
C VAL A 110 31.08 -5.58 10.48
N HIS A 111 30.83 -4.29 10.73
CA HIS A 111 31.80 -3.24 10.46
C HIS A 111 32.99 -3.27 11.43
N GLN A 112 32.77 -3.51 12.73
CA GLN A 112 33.83 -3.64 13.75
C GLN A 112 33.35 -4.46 14.97
N PRO A 113 33.51 -5.80 14.97
CA PRO A 113 33.05 -6.62 16.10
C PRO A 113 33.98 -6.47 17.31
N SER A 114 33.41 -6.52 18.51
CA SER A 114 34.19 -6.68 19.74
C SER A 114 34.88 -8.05 19.80
N VAL A 115 35.90 -8.21 20.65
CA VAL A 115 36.63 -9.49 20.79
C VAL A 115 35.70 -10.64 21.19
N SER A 116 34.77 -10.39 22.13
CA SER A 116 33.80 -11.39 22.58
C SER A 116 32.86 -11.81 21.45
N LEU A 117 32.42 -10.84 20.64
CA LEU A 117 31.60 -11.10 19.48
C LEU A 117 32.35 -11.87 18.39
N PHE A 118 33.58 -11.47 18.08
CA PHE A 118 34.41 -12.11 17.07
C PHE A 118 34.56 -13.61 17.34
N ARG A 119 34.83 -14.00 18.59
CA ARG A 119 34.95 -15.41 19.01
C ARG A 119 33.66 -16.23 18.90
N THR A 120 32.53 -15.58 18.67
CA THR A 120 31.22 -16.25 18.60
C THR A 120 30.96 -16.84 17.21
N PHE A 121 31.61 -16.33 16.17
CA PHE A 121 31.49 -16.79 14.78
C PHE A 121 32.16 -18.14 14.57
N ASP A 122 31.53 -18.99 13.75
CA ASP A 122 32.11 -20.29 13.37
C ASP A 122 33.14 -20.13 12.24
N LYS A 123 32.84 -19.29 11.25
CA LYS A 123 33.74 -18.95 10.14
C LYS A 123 33.78 -17.43 9.92
N VAL A 124 34.90 -16.93 9.40
CA VAL A 124 35.12 -15.52 9.05
C VAL A 124 35.52 -15.41 7.59
N LEU A 125 34.86 -14.52 6.85
CA LEU A 125 35.27 -14.08 5.52
C LEU A 125 35.87 -12.68 5.62
N ALA A 126 37.15 -12.54 5.30
CA ALA A 126 37.81 -11.23 5.22
C ALA A 126 37.99 -10.83 3.75
N LEU A 127 37.60 -9.60 3.43
CA LEU A 127 37.73 -9.01 2.10
C LEU A 127 38.68 -7.82 2.13
N SER A 128 39.44 -7.62 1.06
CA SER A 128 40.25 -6.41 0.83
C SER A 128 39.36 -5.21 0.51
N SER A 129 39.94 -4.00 0.53
CA SER A 129 39.26 -2.77 0.09
C SER A 129 38.78 -2.80 -1.37
N LEU A 130 39.34 -3.72 -2.19
CA LEU A 130 38.95 -3.93 -3.58
C LEU A 130 37.89 -5.04 -3.75
N GLY A 131 37.44 -5.65 -2.64
CA GLY A 131 36.46 -6.74 -2.64
C GLY A 131 37.06 -8.13 -2.89
N GLU A 132 38.38 -8.27 -2.81
CA GLU A 132 39.06 -9.54 -3.05
C GLU A 132 39.16 -10.37 -1.77
N GLN A 133 39.04 -11.68 -1.89
CA GLN A 133 39.09 -12.58 -0.74
C GLN A 133 40.52 -12.66 -0.18
N VAL A 134 40.67 -12.35 1.10
CA VAL A 134 41.95 -12.43 1.83
C VAL A 134 42.00 -13.61 2.78
N TYR A 135 40.86 -14.01 3.33
CA TYR A 135 40.78 -15.15 4.23
C TYR A 135 39.36 -15.69 4.27
N PHE A 136 39.22 -17.02 4.29
CA PHE A 136 37.97 -17.67 4.69
C PHE A 136 38.25 -18.94 5.48
N GLY A 137 37.77 -19.00 6.71
CA GLY A 137 38.02 -20.17 7.55
C GLY A 137 37.49 -20.00 8.96
N SER A 138 37.87 -20.94 9.82
CA SER A 138 37.53 -20.91 11.24
C SER A 138 38.07 -19.64 11.90
N THR A 139 37.25 -19.02 12.75
CA THR A 139 37.65 -17.86 13.56
C THR A 139 38.91 -18.13 14.39
N ASN A 140 39.10 -19.37 14.86
CA ASN A 140 40.26 -19.75 15.66
C ASN A 140 41.56 -19.81 14.84
N ASP A 141 41.45 -20.10 13.54
CA ASP A 141 42.59 -20.25 12.63
C ASP A 141 42.97 -18.93 11.95
N THR A 142 42.20 -17.86 12.19
CA THR A 142 42.43 -16.56 11.56
C THR A 142 43.80 -15.97 11.96
N LEU A 143 44.08 -15.81 13.26
CA LEU A 143 45.37 -15.24 13.70
C LEU A 143 46.58 -16.14 13.36
N PRO A 144 46.52 -17.47 13.52
CA PRO A 144 47.57 -18.37 13.03
C PRO A 144 47.91 -18.17 11.55
N TYR A 145 46.89 -18.03 10.69
CA TYR A 145 47.08 -17.79 9.25
C TYR A 145 47.85 -16.49 8.97
N PHE A 146 47.42 -15.36 9.56
CA PHE A 146 48.11 -14.09 9.36
C PHE A 146 49.54 -14.10 9.90
N ARG A 147 49.78 -14.79 11.03
CA ARG A 147 51.12 -14.96 11.60
C ARG A 147 52.05 -15.76 10.69
N ASP A 148 51.57 -16.86 10.11
CA ASP A 148 52.34 -17.69 9.16
C ASP A 148 52.78 -16.88 7.92
N LYS A 149 51.94 -15.93 7.48
CA LYS A 149 52.22 -15.04 6.35
C LYS A 149 53.00 -13.77 6.72
N GLY A 150 53.54 -13.71 7.94
CA GLY A 150 54.45 -12.64 8.38
C GLY A 150 53.78 -11.43 9.03
N ALA A 151 52.47 -11.49 9.33
CA ALA A 151 51.76 -10.47 10.09
C ALA A 151 51.51 -10.95 11.53
N ASP A 152 52.36 -10.54 12.47
CA ASP A 152 52.23 -10.94 13.88
C ASP A 152 51.32 -9.97 14.65
N PRO A 153 50.20 -10.45 15.23
CA PRO A 153 49.28 -9.59 15.99
C PRO A 153 49.89 -9.18 17.35
N PRO A 154 49.77 -7.91 17.76
CA PRO A 154 50.13 -7.49 19.11
C PRO A 154 49.27 -8.21 20.15
N SER A 155 49.84 -8.49 21.32
CA SER A 155 49.23 -9.33 22.37
C SER A 155 47.92 -8.80 22.96
N ASN A 156 47.57 -7.52 22.75
CA ASN A 156 46.38 -6.88 23.33
C ASN A 156 45.47 -6.21 22.28
N VAL A 157 45.58 -6.59 21.01
CA VAL A 157 44.76 -6.02 19.93
C VAL A 157 43.57 -6.93 19.63
N ASN A 158 42.43 -6.31 19.31
CA ASN A 158 41.25 -7.05 18.86
C ASN A 158 41.58 -7.79 17.55
N PRO A 159 41.42 -9.12 17.47
CA PRO A 159 41.71 -9.89 16.26
C PRO A 159 41.04 -9.34 15.01
N ALA A 160 39.79 -8.88 15.12
CA ALA A 160 39.07 -8.31 13.99
C ALA A 160 39.69 -6.99 13.51
N GLU A 161 40.11 -6.13 14.44
CA GLU A 161 40.77 -4.86 14.14
C GLU A 161 42.16 -5.08 13.53
N PHE A 162 42.90 -6.07 14.03
CA PHE A 162 44.16 -6.47 13.45
C PHE A 162 43.98 -6.96 12.00
N VAL A 163 43.00 -7.83 11.74
CA VAL A 163 42.70 -8.29 10.38
C VAL A 163 42.33 -7.11 9.48
N LEU A 164 41.41 -6.25 9.90
CA LEU A 164 40.99 -5.06 9.13
C LEU A 164 42.14 -4.09 8.86
N GLY A 165 43.00 -3.83 9.85
CA GLY A 165 44.19 -3.00 9.70
C GLY A 165 45.23 -3.60 8.76
N THR A 166 45.42 -4.92 8.82
CA THR A 166 46.40 -5.65 7.99
C THR A 166 46.01 -5.68 6.52
N VAL A 167 44.71 -5.80 6.23
CA VAL A 167 44.17 -5.83 4.85
C VAL A 167 43.93 -4.44 4.25
N GLY A 168 44.34 -3.38 4.95
CA GLY A 168 44.24 -2.00 4.45
C GLY A 168 42.84 -1.37 4.56
N ALA A 169 41.93 -1.96 5.34
CA ALA A 169 40.57 -1.48 5.57
C ALA A 169 40.42 -0.67 6.89
N GLY A 170 41.49 -0.50 7.66
CA GLY A 170 41.50 0.27 8.93
C GLY A 170 41.63 1.79 8.75
N PHE A 171 41.19 2.55 9.77
CA PHE A 171 41.23 4.03 9.80
C PHE A 171 42.63 4.63 9.74
N ASP A 172 43.64 3.89 10.19
CA ASP A 172 45.04 4.30 10.13
C ASP A 172 45.71 3.66 8.91
N GLY A 173 45.68 4.35 7.78
CA GLY A 173 46.41 4.00 6.55
C GLY A 173 47.93 4.01 6.68
N LYS A 174 48.48 3.69 7.85
CA LYS A 174 49.90 3.49 8.07
C LYS A 174 50.26 2.07 7.69
N LYS A 175 50.85 1.96 6.49
CA LYS A 175 51.67 0.86 5.96
C LYS A 175 52.33 0.06 7.09
N ALA A 176 51.68 -1.01 7.54
CA ALA A 176 52.34 -2.05 8.30
C ALA A 176 53.20 -2.84 7.29
N GLY A 177 54.41 -2.35 7.04
CA GLY A 177 55.62 -3.15 6.80
C GLY A 177 55.72 -4.18 5.68
N THR A 178 54.67 -4.59 4.98
CA THR A 178 54.74 -5.70 4.02
C THR A 178 54.06 -5.36 2.70
N THR A 179 54.88 -5.36 1.65
CA THR A 179 54.59 -5.37 0.21
C THR A 179 53.84 -6.65 -0.23
N SER A 180 52.96 -7.20 0.61
CA SER A 180 52.32 -8.48 0.35
C SER A 180 50.94 -8.28 -0.25
N ASP A 181 50.73 -8.83 -1.44
CA ASP A 181 49.42 -8.99 -2.04
C ASP A 181 48.68 -10.10 -1.28
N TRP A 182 47.85 -9.69 -0.32
CA TRP A 182 47.08 -10.60 0.53
C TRP A 182 46.12 -11.51 -0.26
N PRO A 183 45.38 -11.02 -1.26
CA PRO A 183 44.66 -11.86 -2.21
C PRO A 183 45.53 -12.93 -2.88
N GLU A 184 46.74 -12.58 -3.33
CA GLU A 184 47.65 -13.55 -3.94
C GLU A 184 48.12 -14.60 -2.93
N ASN A 185 48.50 -14.17 -1.71
CA ASN A 185 48.88 -15.06 -0.61
C ASN A 185 47.76 -16.05 -0.27
N TRP A 186 46.50 -15.60 -0.25
CA TRP A 186 45.34 -16.45 -0.05
C TRP A 186 45.21 -17.43 -1.21
N GLY A 187 45.24 -16.97 -2.46
CA GLY A 187 45.11 -17.83 -3.64
C GLY A 187 46.16 -18.95 -3.73
N GLN A 188 47.37 -18.71 -3.25
CA GLN A 188 48.46 -19.70 -3.21
C GLN A 188 48.47 -20.55 -1.93
N SER A 189 47.62 -20.23 -0.94
CA SER A 189 47.61 -20.91 0.35
C SER A 189 47.04 -22.33 0.28
N ARG A 190 47.46 -23.18 1.21
CA ARG A 190 46.93 -24.55 1.36
C ARG A 190 45.47 -24.52 1.77
N GLU A 191 45.11 -23.56 2.61
CA GLU A 191 43.77 -23.32 3.14
C GLU A 191 42.79 -22.99 2.01
N ALA A 192 43.17 -22.13 1.07
CA ALA A 192 42.36 -21.82 -0.09
C ALA A 192 42.18 -23.02 -1.02
N GLN A 193 43.22 -23.83 -1.24
CA GLN A 193 43.12 -25.06 -2.04
C GLN A 193 42.16 -26.06 -1.39
N GLN A 194 42.26 -26.26 -0.07
CA GLN A 194 41.34 -27.12 0.69
C GLN A 194 39.89 -26.64 0.58
N LEU A 195 39.65 -25.33 0.70
CA LEU A 195 38.32 -24.75 0.52
C LEU A 195 37.79 -24.98 -0.90
N GLN A 196 38.61 -24.80 -1.93
CA GLN A 196 38.20 -25.04 -3.31
C GLN A 196 37.85 -26.51 -3.54
N ASP A 197 38.59 -27.43 -2.94
CA ASP A 197 38.30 -28.86 -3.05
C ASP A 197 37.04 -29.27 -2.25
N GLU A 198 36.81 -28.67 -1.07
CA GLU A 198 35.55 -28.81 -0.31
C GLU A 198 34.35 -28.31 -1.15
N ILE A 199 34.45 -27.14 -1.78
CA ILE A 199 33.40 -26.60 -2.65
C ILE A 199 33.15 -27.52 -3.86
N LYS A 200 34.19 -28.07 -4.49
CA LYS A 200 34.04 -29.02 -5.61
C LYS A 200 33.36 -30.30 -5.16
N GLN A 201 33.72 -30.83 -3.99
CA GLN A 201 33.11 -32.02 -3.42
C GLN A 201 31.62 -31.79 -3.15
N LEU A 202 31.27 -30.68 -2.48
CA LEU A 202 29.87 -30.32 -2.21
C LEU A 202 29.06 -30.17 -3.50
N ARG A 203 29.63 -29.58 -4.55
CA ARG A 203 28.98 -29.47 -5.86
C ARG A 203 28.81 -30.82 -6.57
N ALA A 204 29.70 -31.77 -6.34
CA ALA A 204 29.62 -33.10 -6.94
C ALA A 204 28.60 -34.00 -6.21
N GLU A 205 28.48 -33.85 -4.89
CA GLU A 205 27.49 -34.54 -4.06
C GLU A 205 26.05 -34.07 -4.33
N ASP A 206 25.88 -32.84 -4.85
CA ASP A 206 24.59 -32.28 -5.26
C ASP A 206 24.11 -32.86 -6.62
N THR A 207 24.03 -34.19 -6.71
CA THR A 207 23.58 -34.93 -7.91
C THR A 207 22.06 -34.88 -8.08
N HIS A 208 21.33 -34.54 -7.02
CA HIS A 208 19.94 -34.11 -7.08
C HIS A 208 19.90 -32.60 -7.31
N GLY A 209 20.26 -32.21 -8.53
CA GLY A 209 19.69 -31.00 -9.11
C GLY A 209 18.18 -31.20 -9.22
N ASP A 210 17.46 -31.07 -8.11
CA ASP A 210 16.28 -30.21 -8.15
C ASP A 210 16.87 -28.90 -8.66
N GLU A 211 16.87 -28.73 -10.00
CA GLU A 211 16.82 -27.40 -10.54
C GLU A 211 15.77 -26.72 -9.66
N LEU A 212 16.20 -25.72 -8.87
CA LEU A 212 15.26 -24.77 -8.31
C LEU A 212 14.64 -24.07 -9.52
N GLN A 213 13.79 -24.77 -10.27
CA GLN A 213 12.77 -24.25 -11.13
C GLN A 213 11.76 -23.63 -10.18
N THR A 214 12.16 -22.54 -9.53
CA THR A 214 11.24 -21.54 -9.03
C THR A 214 10.65 -20.85 -10.26
N THR A 215 9.81 -21.57 -10.99
CA THR A 215 8.98 -21.03 -12.09
C THR A 215 8.00 -19.98 -11.55
N HIS A 216 7.75 -19.98 -10.25
CA HIS A 216 6.90 -19.01 -9.57
C HIS A 216 7.72 -17.97 -8.80
N THR A 217 7.53 -16.70 -9.17
CA THR A 217 8.12 -15.53 -8.47
C THR A 217 7.67 -15.42 -7.01
N PHE A 218 6.50 -15.97 -6.68
CA PHE A 218 5.90 -15.93 -5.34
C PHE A 218 5.49 -17.34 -4.89
N ASN A 219 5.63 -17.62 -3.59
CA ASN A 219 5.25 -18.93 -3.01
C ASN A 219 3.75 -19.08 -2.77
N SER A 220 2.99 -17.99 -2.79
CA SER A 220 1.53 -17.94 -2.62
C SER A 220 0.83 -17.54 -3.91
N SER A 221 -0.40 -18.02 -4.10
CA SER A 221 -1.22 -17.67 -5.27
C SER A 221 -1.72 -16.22 -5.19
N THR A 222 -1.88 -15.57 -6.35
CA THR A 222 -2.38 -14.18 -6.41
C THR A 222 -3.71 -13.97 -5.68
N PRO A 223 -4.71 -14.89 -5.73
CA PRO A 223 -5.94 -14.73 -4.96
C PRO A 223 -5.70 -14.71 -3.44
N LEU A 224 -4.84 -15.58 -2.93
CA LEU A 224 -4.49 -15.59 -1.50
C LEU A 224 -3.74 -14.32 -1.10
N GLN A 225 -2.85 -13.83 -1.97
CA GLN A 225 -2.18 -12.53 -1.76
C GLN A 225 -3.22 -11.40 -1.65
N ILE A 226 -4.19 -11.37 -2.58
CA ILE A 226 -5.26 -10.36 -2.57
C ILE A 226 -6.09 -10.45 -1.29
N GLU A 227 -6.50 -11.66 -0.89
CA GLU A 227 -7.30 -11.87 0.32
C GLU A 227 -6.58 -11.34 1.57
N LEU A 228 -5.32 -11.77 1.79
CA LEU A 228 -4.57 -11.41 2.99
C LEU A 228 -4.22 -9.92 3.03
N VAL A 229 -3.82 -9.34 1.89
CA VAL A 229 -3.50 -7.90 1.80
C VAL A 229 -4.77 -7.06 1.98
N THR A 230 -5.90 -7.47 1.39
CA THR A 230 -7.20 -6.78 1.55
C THR A 230 -7.66 -6.82 3.02
N LYS A 231 -7.59 -7.99 3.65
CA LYS A 231 -7.92 -8.16 5.07
C LYS A 231 -7.06 -7.25 5.96
N ARG A 232 -5.74 -7.21 5.71
CA ARG A 232 -4.82 -6.31 6.40
C ARG A 232 -5.21 -4.84 6.22
N MET A 233 -5.51 -4.44 4.98
CA MET A 233 -5.89 -3.05 4.67
C MET A 233 -7.19 -2.62 5.32
N LEU A 234 -8.19 -3.51 5.42
CA LEU A 234 -9.43 -3.24 6.14
C LEU A 234 -9.19 -3.10 7.64
N LEU A 235 -8.36 -3.98 8.23
CA LEU A 235 -7.98 -3.89 9.63
C LEU A 235 -7.21 -2.60 9.94
N ASN A 236 -6.32 -2.20 9.04
CA ASN A 236 -5.56 -0.95 9.12
C ASN A 236 -6.52 0.26 9.12
N GLN A 237 -7.54 0.28 8.26
CA GLN A 237 -8.57 1.33 8.25
C GLN A 237 -9.32 1.42 9.57
N TRP A 238 -9.68 0.27 10.13
CA TRP A 238 -10.37 0.19 11.42
C TRP A 238 -9.50 0.72 12.57
N ARG A 239 -8.21 0.35 12.60
CA ARG A 239 -7.26 0.78 13.65
C ARG A 239 -6.74 2.20 13.48
N LYS A 240 -6.80 2.77 12.27
CA LYS A 240 -6.41 4.15 11.95
C LYS A 240 -7.64 4.95 11.48
N PRO A 241 -8.57 5.28 12.41
CA PRO A 241 -9.86 5.84 12.07
C PRO A 241 -9.78 7.20 11.38
N ALA A 242 -8.74 8.01 11.65
CA ALA A 242 -8.63 9.38 11.14
C ALA A 242 -8.92 9.51 9.63
N TYR A 243 -8.46 8.55 8.82
CA TYR A 243 -8.73 8.50 7.39
C TYR A 243 -10.25 8.34 7.10
N ILE A 244 -10.88 7.30 7.63
CA ILE A 244 -12.30 7.02 7.40
C ILE A 244 -13.20 8.12 7.98
N TYR A 245 -12.89 8.61 9.17
CA TYR A 245 -13.64 9.72 9.78
C TYR A 245 -13.56 10.98 8.92
N SER A 246 -12.37 11.34 8.42
CA SER A 246 -12.22 12.51 7.55
C SER A 246 -13.07 12.37 6.29
N LYS A 247 -13.10 11.18 5.68
CA LYS A 247 -13.93 10.88 4.51
C LYS A 247 -15.42 11.03 4.83
N ILE A 248 -15.91 10.41 5.90
CA ILE A 248 -17.32 10.49 6.33
C ILE A 248 -17.73 11.95 6.57
N TRP A 249 -16.92 12.72 7.29
CA TRP A 249 -17.22 14.13 7.60
C TRP A 249 -17.28 15.01 6.37
N VAL A 250 -16.37 14.84 5.41
CA VAL A 250 -16.40 15.58 4.14
C VAL A 250 -17.70 15.31 3.40
N HIS A 251 -18.13 14.05 3.30
CA HIS A 251 -19.39 13.70 2.63
C HIS A 251 -20.60 14.30 3.34
N ILE A 252 -20.66 14.23 4.67
CA ILE A 252 -21.76 14.79 5.45
C ILE A 252 -21.84 16.31 5.27
N ILE A 253 -20.74 17.03 5.48
CA ILE A 253 -20.72 18.50 5.42
C ILE A 253 -21.08 18.97 4.01
N GLN A 254 -20.53 18.33 2.99
CA GLN A 254 -20.80 18.72 1.62
C GLN A 254 -22.22 18.38 1.18
N ALA A 255 -22.76 17.22 1.55
CA ALA A 255 -24.14 16.86 1.27
C ALA A 255 -25.12 17.83 1.93
N ILE A 256 -24.86 18.23 3.17
CA ILE A 256 -25.65 19.23 3.90
C ILE A 256 -25.54 20.59 3.21
N LEU A 257 -24.33 21.04 2.85
CA LEU A 257 -24.12 22.35 2.24
C LEU A 257 -24.82 22.45 0.87
N ILE A 258 -24.63 21.45 -0.01
CA ILE A 258 -25.30 21.41 -1.32
C ILE A 258 -26.80 21.23 -1.13
N GLY A 259 -27.21 20.34 -0.23
CA GLY A 259 -28.61 20.05 0.07
C GLY A 259 -29.39 21.28 0.55
N PHE A 260 -28.82 22.09 1.44
CA PHE A 260 -29.44 23.33 1.90
C PHE A 260 -29.31 24.50 0.92
N THR A 261 -28.26 24.54 0.10
CA THR A 261 -28.12 25.55 -0.97
C THR A 261 -29.30 25.47 -1.94
N PHE A 262 -29.75 24.24 -2.23
CA PHE A 262 -30.87 23.95 -3.11
C PHE A 262 -32.02 23.29 -2.34
N PHE A 263 -32.38 23.86 -1.19
CA PHE A 263 -33.36 23.26 -0.30
C PHE A 263 -34.75 23.19 -0.94
N ASN A 264 -35.35 21.99 -0.94
CA ASN A 264 -36.72 21.72 -1.37
C ASN A 264 -37.14 22.40 -2.69
N LEU A 265 -36.50 21.99 -3.80
CA LEU A 265 -36.69 22.56 -5.13
C LEU A 265 -38.10 22.29 -5.69
N GLY A 266 -38.71 23.35 -6.24
CA GLY A 266 -39.98 23.28 -6.95
C GLY A 266 -39.87 22.76 -8.38
N THR A 267 -40.78 23.16 -9.25
CA THR A 267 -40.84 22.72 -10.66
C THR A 267 -40.69 23.88 -11.65
N SER A 268 -40.20 25.03 -11.19
CA SER A 268 -39.90 26.16 -12.07
C SER A 268 -38.71 25.83 -12.98
N PRO A 269 -38.54 26.51 -14.11
CA PRO A 269 -37.34 26.41 -14.94
C PRO A 269 -36.04 26.66 -14.16
N VAL A 270 -36.06 27.62 -13.22
CA VAL A 270 -34.92 27.95 -12.35
C VAL A 270 -34.62 26.82 -11.37
N ASP A 271 -35.66 26.17 -10.83
CA ASP A 271 -35.49 24.99 -9.96
C ASP A 271 -34.88 23.81 -10.72
N LEU A 272 -35.30 23.59 -11.98
CA LEU A 272 -34.74 22.54 -12.83
C LEU A 272 -33.26 22.78 -13.13
N GLN A 273 -32.88 24.03 -13.42
CA GLN A 273 -31.47 24.40 -13.57
C GLN A 273 -30.70 24.18 -12.25
N SER A 274 -31.30 24.53 -11.12
CA SER A 274 -30.72 24.34 -9.79
C SER A 274 -30.53 22.85 -9.43
N ARG A 275 -31.45 21.97 -9.85
CA ARG A 275 -31.30 20.51 -9.75
C ARG A 275 -30.06 20.02 -10.50
N ALA A 276 -29.90 20.47 -11.75
CA ALA A 276 -28.74 20.11 -12.56
C ALA A 276 -27.42 20.58 -11.94
N PHE A 277 -27.39 21.79 -11.36
CA PHE A 277 -26.22 22.27 -10.62
C PHE A 277 -25.98 21.50 -9.32
N GLY A 278 -27.03 21.13 -8.59
CA GLY A 278 -26.93 20.29 -7.40
C GLY A 278 -26.31 18.93 -7.70
N ALA A 279 -26.71 18.29 -8.81
CA ALA A 279 -26.07 17.09 -9.31
C ALA A 279 -24.61 17.38 -9.72
N PHE A 280 -24.35 18.43 -10.51
CA PHE A 280 -23.00 18.81 -10.95
C PHE A 280 -22.03 19.05 -9.79
N ALA A 281 -22.53 19.54 -8.66
CA ALA A 281 -21.72 19.78 -7.47
C ALA A 281 -21.12 18.51 -6.84
N LEU A 282 -21.57 17.30 -7.24
CA LEU A 282 -20.93 16.02 -6.93
C LEU A 282 -19.45 15.98 -7.37
N ILE A 283 -19.09 16.67 -8.47
CA ILE A 283 -17.69 16.71 -8.95
C ILE A 283 -16.73 17.28 -7.89
N PHE A 284 -17.19 18.25 -7.10
CA PHE A 284 -16.34 18.86 -6.07
C PHE A 284 -16.06 17.92 -4.89
N LEU A 285 -16.90 16.90 -4.68
CA LEU A 285 -16.72 15.92 -3.59
C LEU A 285 -15.45 15.12 -3.80
N VAL A 286 -15.23 14.69 -5.04
CA VAL A 286 -14.07 13.88 -5.42
C VAL A 286 -12.77 14.64 -5.23
N ASN A 287 -12.74 15.91 -5.65
CA ASN A 287 -11.55 16.77 -5.50
C ASN A 287 -11.11 16.88 -4.03
N THR A 288 -12.07 16.84 -3.10
CA THR A 288 -11.79 16.98 -1.67
C THR A 288 -11.20 15.70 -1.06
N ILE A 289 -11.60 14.51 -1.54
CA ILE A 289 -11.22 13.22 -0.94
C ILE A 289 -10.01 12.55 -1.61
N VAL A 290 -9.64 12.97 -2.83
CA VAL A 290 -8.55 12.32 -3.60
C VAL A 290 -7.19 12.40 -2.89
N ASN A 291 -6.86 13.54 -2.28
CA ASN A 291 -5.55 13.76 -1.68
C ASN A 291 -5.27 12.79 -0.50
N PRO A 292 -6.20 12.61 0.46
CA PRO A 292 -6.07 11.57 1.49
C PRO A 292 -5.92 10.14 0.94
N ILE A 293 -6.69 9.77 -0.08
CA ILE A 293 -6.61 8.45 -0.73
C ILE A 293 -5.21 8.23 -1.31
N LEU A 294 -4.70 9.22 -2.05
CA LEU A 294 -3.37 9.18 -2.66
C LEU A 294 -2.27 9.08 -1.62
N ALA A 295 -2.32 9.90 -0.56
CA ALA A 295 -1.33 9.86 0.52
C ALA A 295 -1.23 8.44 1.13
N ARG A 296 -2.36 7.79 1.33
CA ARG A 296 -2.42 6.42 1.85
C ARG A 296 -1.92 5.39 0.84
N PHE A 297 -2.22 5.54 -0.44
CA PHE A 297 -1.67 4.68 -1.50
C PHE A 297 -0.14 4.77 -1.54
N PHE A 298 0.43 5.98 -1.48
CA PHE A 298 1.88 6.17 -1.46
C PHE A 298 2.54 5.58 -0.23
N GLY A 299 1.93 5.68 0.95
CA GLY A 299 2.45 5.04 2.17
C GLY A 299 2.55 3.52 2.01
N ASN A 300 1.50 2.87 1.50
CA ASN A 300 1.52 1.43 1.25
C ASN A 300 2.49 1.04 0.12
N ARG A 301 2.57 1.83 -0.94
CA ARG A 301 3.53 1.63 -2.03
C ARG A 301 4.97 1.76 -1.54
N LEU A 302 5.25 2.70 -0.64
CA LEU A 302 6.58 2.86 -0.05
C LEU A 302 6.98 1.65 0.78
N LEU A 303 6.07 1.15 1.63
CA LEU A 303 6.28 -0.10 2.38
C LEU A 303 6.54 -1.28 1.43
N TRP A 304 5.79 -1.38 0.34
CA TRP A 304 5.98 -2.41 -0.66
C TRP A 304 7.34 -2.29 -1.38
N ASN A 305 7.69 -1.11 -1.90
CA ASN A 305 8.96 -0.88 -2.59
C ASN A 305 10.18 -1.16 -1.72
N THR A 306 10.11 -0.80 -0.44
CA THR A 306 11.27 -0.88 0.47
C THR A 306 11.43 -2.26 1.11
N ARG A 307 10.36 -3.04 1.23
CA ARG A 307 10.38 -4.29 2.01
C ARG A 307 9.61 -5.43 1.34
N GLU A 308 8.31 -5.26 1.12
CA GLU A 308 7.42 -6.40 0.82
C GLU A 308 7.58 -6.92 -0.63
N GLY A 309 7.89 -6.02 -1.56
CA GLY A 309 8.22 -6.34 -2.95
C GLY A 309 9.57 -7.05 -3.08
N PRO A 310 10.69 -6.46 -2.61
CA PRO A 310 12.00 -7.10 -2.65
C PRO A 310 12.08 -8.44 -1.91
N SER A 311 11.35 -8.58 -0.78
CA SER A 311 11.24 -9.85 -0.03
C SER A 311 10.33 -10.90 -0.69
N ARG A 312 9.73 -10.56 -1.85
CA ARG A 312 8.78 -11.39 -2.60
C ARG A 312 7.61 -11.88 -1.74
N SER A 313 7.08 -10.99 -0.91
CA SER A 313 5.89 -11.29 -0.09
C SER A 313 4.63 -11.37 -0.95
N TYR A 314 4.40 -10.39 -1.82
CA TYR A 314 3.27 -10.37 -2.76
C TYR A 314 3.54 -9.44 -3.95
N GLY A 315 2.82 -9.65 -5.04
CA GLY A 315 3.01 -8.94 -6.31
C GLY A 315 2.33 -7.57 -6.38
N TRP A 316 2.77 -6.75 -7.35
CA TRP A 316 2.18 -5.44 -7.65
C TRP A 316 0.67 -5.50 -7.93
N VAL A 317 0.23 -6.51 -8.68
CA VAL A 317 -1.19 -6.75 -8.97
C VAL A 317 -1.98 -6.99 -7.69
N ALA A 318 -1.45 -7.80 -6.77
CA ALA A 318 -2.11 -8.05 -5.49
C ALA A 318 -2.21 -6.77 -4.64
N LEU A 319 -1.19 -5.91 -4.64
CA LEU A 319 -1.24 -4.61 -3.96
C LEU A 319 -2.38 -3.74 -4.49
N CYS A 320 -2.40 -3.53 -5.80
CA CYS A 320 -3.35 -2.64 -6.47
C CYS A 320 -4.78 -3.13 -6.31
N THR A 321 -5.04 -4.41 -6.57
CA THR A 321 -6.38 -5.00 -6.43
C THR A 321 -6.86 -4.93 -4.98
N SER A 322 -5.99 -5.23 -4.01
CA SER A 322 -6.37 -5.19 -2.60
C SER A 322 -6.70 -3.78 -2.11
N PHE A 323 -5.98 -2.77 -2.60
CA PHE A 323 -6.27 -1.38 -2.27
C PHE A 323 -7.66 -0.98 -2.79
N ILE A 324 -8.00 -1.37 -4.01
CA ILE A 324 -9.34 -1.13 -4.58
C ILE A 324 -10.42 -1.84 -3.73
N LEU A 325 -10.24 -3.14 -3.48
CA LEU A 325 -11.23 -3.91 -2.72
C LEU A 325 -11.43 -3.39 -1.29
N ALA A 326 -10.36 -2.94 -0.62
CA ALA A 326 -10.42 -2.47 0.75
C ALA A 326 -11.16 -1.14 0.91
N GLU A 327 -11.37 -0.37 -0.14
CA GLU A 327 -12.06 0.92 -0.11
C GLU A 327 -13.57 0.81 -0.44
N ILE A 328 -14.01 -0.28 -1.07
CA ILE A 328 -15.42 -0.52 -1.43
C ILE A 328 -16.36 -0.35 -0.23
N PRO A 329 -16.10 -0.92 0.96
CA PRO A 329 -17.00 -0.74 2.10
C PRO A 329 -17.14 0.72 2.55
N ALA A 330 -16.03 1.47 2.50
CA ALA A 330 -16.03 2.88 2.85
C ALA A 330 -16.83 3.70 1.82
N ILE A 331 -16.69 3.40 0.52
CA ILE A 331 -17.45 4.05 -0.56
C ILE A 331 -18.95 3.82 -0.41
N ILE A 332 -19.37 2.57 -0.18
CA ILE A 332 -20.79 2.25 -0.01
C ILE A 332 -21.36 3.03 1.19
N LEU A 333 -20.61 3.08 2.29
CA LEU A 333 -21.04 3.84 3.48
C LEU A 333 -21.14 5.34 3.18
N THR A 334 -20.08 5.96 2.67
CA THR A 334 -20.03 7.42 2.50
C THR A 334 -20.93 7.90 1.37
N GLY A 335 -21.02 7.17 0.26
CA GLY A 335 -21.95 7.46 -0.83
C GLY A 335 -23.41 7.34 -0.39
N SER A 336 -23.75 6.37 0.48
CA SER A 336 -25.11 6.22 1.00
C SER A 336 -25.48 7.38 1.90
N VAL A 337 -24.58 7.76 2.80
CA VAL A 337 -24.77 8.91 3.69
C VAL A 337 -24.91 10.21 2.88
N TYR A 338 -24.06 10.41 1.88
CA TYR A 338 -24.15 11.57 0.98
C TYR A 338 -25.50 11.62 0.28
N PHE A 339 -25.90 10.53 -0.37
CA PHE A 339 -27.17 10.45 -1.10
C PHE A 339 -28.35 10.74 -0.17
N LEU A 340 -28.43 10.10 1.00
CA LEU A 340 -29.54 10.28 1.93
C LEU A 340 -29.65 11.73 2.43
N LEU A 341 -28.53 12.42 2.64
CA LEU A 341 -28.56 13.81 3.08
C LEU A 341 -28.92 14.74 1.91
N TRP A 342 -28.20 14.65 0.81
CA TRP A 342 -28.38 15.53 -0.34
C TRP A 342 -29.77 15.36 -0.98
N TYR A 343 -30.18 14.13 -1.27
CA TYR A 343 -31.39 13.82 -2.04
C TYR A 343 -32.66 14.27 -1.32
N PHE A 344 -32.74 14.04 0.00
CA PHE A 344 -33.91 14.41 0.78
C PHE A 344 -33.93 15.90 1.18
N LEU A 345 -32.77 16.53 1.43
CA LEU A 345 -32.72 17.98 1.69
C LEU A 345 -33.10 18.81 0.47
N THR A 346 -32.71 18.36 -0.73
CA THR A 346 -33.07 19.03 -1.99
C THR A 346 -34.53 18.81 -2.42
N GLY A 347 -35.23 17.85 -1.82
CA GLY A 347 -36.63 17.55 -2.16
C GLY A 347 -36.81 16.89 -3.54
N LEU A 348 -35.85 16.05 -3.95
CA LEU A 348 -35.91 15.36 -5.25
C LEU A 348 -37.04 14.31 -5.31
N PRO A 349 -37.56 14.01 -6.53
CA PRO A 349 -38.78 13.22 -6.69
C PRO A 349 -38.59 11.75 -6.29
N LEU A 350 -39.41 11.26 -5.36
CA LEU A 350 -39.40 9.85 -4.94
C LEU A 350 -39.91 8.91 -6.05
N GLY A 351 -39.50 7.63 -5.99
CA GLY A 351 -39.91 6.58 -6.93
C GLY A 351 -38.72 5.96 -7.67
N GLU A 352 -38.91 5.68 -8.97
CA GLU A 352 -37.87 5.09 -9.82
C GLU A 352 -36.65 6.01 -9.98
N SER A 353 -36.88 7.33 -10.04
CA SER A 353 -35.86 8.38 -10.08
C SER A 353 -34.90 8.28 -8.89
N ALA A 354 -35.42 8.07 -7.68
CA ALA A 354 -34.59 7.95 -6.47
C ALA A 354 -33.63 6.75 -6.52
N ILE A 355 -34.12 5.60 -7.01
CA ILE A 355 -33.31 4.38 -7.15
C ILE A 355 -32.23 4.58 -8.21
N PHE A 356 -32.61 5.17 -9.35
CA PHE A 356 -31.69 5.43 -10.43
C PHE A 356 -30.59 6.42 -10.01
N THR A 357 -30.96 7.54 -9.36
CA THR A 357 -30.01 8.52 -8.84
C THR A 357 -29.08 7.91 -7.79
N PHE A 358 -29.58 7.06 -6.90
CA PHE A 358 -28.75 6.34 -5.94
C PHE A 358 -27.71 5.44 -6.62
N ILE A 359 -28.14 4.63 -7.60
CA ILE A 359 -27.23 3.76 -8.36
C ILE A 359 -26.19 4.60 -9.10
N MET A 360 -26.59 5.71 -9.73
CA MET A 360 -25.65 6.57 -10.44
C MET A 360 -24.65 7.26 -9.49
N VAL A 361 -25.08 7.72 -8.31
CA VAL A 361 -24.17 8.25 -7.29
C VAL A 361 -23.17 7.18 -6.83
N MET A 362 -23.63 5.94 -6.60
CA MET A 362 -22.76 4.82 -6.25
C MET A 362 -21.77 4.49 -7.37
N THR A 363 -22.25 4.44 -8.61
CA THR A 363 -21.42 4.20 -9.79
C THR A 363 -20.37 5.30 -9.94
N TYR A 364 -20.76 6.56 -9.73
CA TYR A 364 -19.84 7.70 -9.77
C TYR A 364 -18.71 7.56 -8.73
N GLU A 365 -19.06 7.32 -7.47
CA GLU A 365 -18.10 7.15 -6.37
C GLU A 365 -17.13 5.97 -6.60
N VAL A 366 -17.64 4.84 -7.09
CA VAL A 366 -16.82 3.67 -7.42
C VAL A 366 -15.94 3.95 -8.64
N PHE A 367 -16.48 4.56 -9.68
CA PHE A 367 -15.75 4.88 -10.91
C PHE A 367 -14.58 5.81 -10.62
N GLU A 368 -14.82 6.92 -9.92
CA GLU A 368 -13.81 7.93 -9.62
C GLU A 368 -12.63 7.34 -8.85
N MET A 369 -12.92 6.60 -7.78
CA MET A 369 -11.88 5.96 -7.00
C MET A 369 -11.12 4.91 -7.84
N THR A 370 -11.83 4.05 -8.57
CA THR A 370 -11.18 2.96 -9.32
C THR A 370 -10.33 3.51 -10.45
N PHE A 371 -10.83 4.52 -11.17
CA PHE A 371 -10.12 5.20 -12.24
C PHE A 371 -8.81 5.83 -11.74
N GLN A 372 -8.88 6.62 -10.67
CA GLN A 372 -7.70 7.29 -10.10
C GLN A 372 -6.65 6.28 -9.59
N LEU A 373 -7.08 5.22 -8.91
CA LEU A 373 -6.18 4.17 -8.42
C LEU A 373 -5.58 3.35 -9.57
N VAL A 374 -6.36 2.99 -10.59
CA VAL A 374 -5.86 2.27 -11.77
C VAL A 374 -4.83 3.12 -12.51
N GLN A 375 -5.08 4.42 -12.69
CA GLN A 375 -4.11 5.33 -13.28
C GLN A 375 -2.80 5.36 -12.49
N ARG A 376 -2.88 5.45 -11.15
CA ARG A 376 -1.68 5.45 -10.29
C ARG A 376 -0.95 4.10 -10.28
N CYS A 377 -1.68 3.01 -10.39
CA CYS A 377 -1.14 1.67 -10.56
C CYS A 377 -0.44 1.46 -11.91
N ARG A 378 -0.88 2.17 -12.97
CA ARG A 378 -0.27 2.17 -14.30
C ARG A 378 0.81 3.23 -14.48
N GLY A 379 0.95 4.17 -13.55
CA GLY A 379 1.91 5.29 -13.63
C GLY A 379 1.53 6.39 -14.62
N SER A 380 0.26 6.50 -15.03
CA SER A 380 -0.23 7.49 -16.00
C SER A 380 -0.95 8.66 -15.31
N LEU A 381 -1.04 9.80 -16.01
CA LEU A 381 -1.67 11.07 -15.57
C LEU A 381 -2.62 11.60 -16.67
N PHE A 382 -3.59 10.79 -17.12
CA PHE A 382 -4.56 11.22 -18.14
C PHE A 382 -5.79 11.89 -17.51
N SER A 383 -6.38 12.88 -18.20
CA SER A 383 -7.65 13.51 -17.81
C SER A 383 -8.82 12.54 -17.97
N ASP A 384 -9.82 12.64 -17.09
CA ASP A 384 -10.97 11.74 -16.96
C ASP A 384 -12.17 12.13 -17.86
N PRO A 385 -12.46 11.39 -18.96
CA PRO A 385 -13.63 11.68 -19.79
C PRO A 385 -14.95 11.09 -19.25
N GLY A 386 -14.91 10.09 -18.35
CA GLY A 386 -16.10 9.32 -17.95
C GLY A 386 -16.98 10.01 -16.91
N CYS A 387 -16.39 10.92 -16.12
CA CYS A 387 -17.11 11.60 -15.04
C CYS A 387 -18.25 12.50 -15.53
N LEU A 388 -18.05 13.20 -16.66
CA LEU A 388 -19.08 14.06 -17.24
C LEU A 388 -20.25 13.25 -17.81
N GLU A 389 -19.99 12.04 -18.30
CA GLU A 389 -21.03 11.16 -18.83
C GLU A 389 -21.95 10.62 -17.72
N ILE A 390 -21.37 10.12 -16.62
CA ILE A 390 -22.14 9.63 -15.47
C ILE A 390 -22.97 10.77 -14.85
N LEU A 391 -22.38 11.96 -14.76
CA LEU A 391 -23.09 13.13 -14.25
C LEU A 391 -24.26 13.55 -15.15
N GLY A 392 -24.07 13.52 -16.47
CA GLY A 392 -25.15 13.77 -17.43
C GLY A 392 -26.32 12.80 -17.24
N LEU A 393 -26.04 11.53 -16.91
CA LEU A 393 -27.08 10.55 -16.58
C LEU A 393 -27.81 10.89 -15.28
N ILE A 394 -27.11 11.34 -14.24
CA ILE A 394 -27.74 11.80 -12.99
C ILE A 394 -28.71 12.95 -13.26
N ILE A 395 -28.28 13.94 -14.05
CA ILE A 395 -29.12 15.09 -14.43
C ILE A 395 -30.34 14.62 -15.24
N ALA A 396 -30.16 13.64 -16.11
CA ALA A 396 -31.23 13.10 -16.94
C ALA A 396 -32.28 12.25 -16.17
N ALA A 397 -31.99 11.84 -14.93
CA ALA A 397 -32.92 11.09 -14.08
C ALA A 397 -34.26 11.81 -13.88
N ASP A 398 -34.21 13.14 -13.90
CA ASP A 398 -35.34 14.04 -13.61
C ASP A 398 -35.93 14.69 -14.87
N ALA A 399 -35.52 14.24 -16.07
CA ALA A 399 -35.90 14.85 -17.34
C ALA A 399 -37.42 14.79 -17.64
N ASN A 400 -38.17 13.88 -17.00
CA ASN A 400 -39.61 13.71 -17.21
C ASN A 400 -40.48 14.56 -16.26
N ILE A 401 -39.88 15.43 -15.43
CA ILE A 401 -40.65 16.32 -14.55
C ILE A 401 -41.39 17.37 -15.40
N ARG A 402 -42.71 17.52 -15.17
CA ARG A 402 -43.50 18.60 -15.79
C ARG A 402 -43.10 19.94 -15.20
N VAL A 403 -42.79 20.90 -16.05
CA VAL A 403 -42.45 22.26 -15.65
C VAL A 403 -43.74 23.01 -15.33
N GLN A 404 -43.77 23.69 -14.19
CA GLN A 404 -44.79 24.69 -13.87
C GLN A 404 -44.08 26.03 -13.72
N CYS A 405 -44.36 26.95 -14.64
CA CYS A 405 -43.81 28.31 -14.60
C CYS A 405 -44.57 29.15 -13.58
N ASP A 406 -43.84 29.96 -12.81
CA ASP A 406 -44.40 31.02 -11.97
C ASP A 406 -44.69 32.27 -12.81
N ASP A 407 -45.43 33.24 -12.25
CA ASP A 407 -45.92 34.43 -12.96
C ASP A 407 -44.83 35.28 -13.65
N ASP A 408 -43.60 35.21 -13.12
CA ASP A 408 -42.40 35.91 -13.61
C ASP A 408 -41.72 35.16 -14.78
N ASP A 409 -41.98 33.86 -14.94
CA ASP A 409 -41.42 33.01 -16.00
C ASP A 409 -42.30 32.95 -17.27
N LEU A 410 -43.45 33.64 -17.25
CA LEU A 410 -44.44 33.59 -18.32
C LEU A 410 -44.13 34.62 -19.41
N PHE A 411 -44.09 34.15 -20.66
CA PHE A 411 -44.14 35.04 -21.82
C PHE A 411 -45.57 35.53 -22.01
N ARG A 412 -45.72 36.86 -22.00
CA ARG A 412 -47.00 37.57 -22.12
C ARG A 412 -47.07 38.26 -23.48
N PHE A 413 -48.14 37.99 -24.23
CA PHE A 413 -48.42 38.71 -25.48
C PHE A 413 -49.93 38.78 -25.75
N LEU A 414 -50.33 39.75 -26.56
CA LEU A 414 -51.73 39.97 -26.91
C LEU A 414 -52.08 39.18 -28.18
N PRO A 415 -53.13 38.32 -28.17
CA PRO A 415 -53.60 37.70 -29.40
C PRO A 415 -54.28 38.77 -30.30
N PRO A 416 -54.33 38.55 -31.63
CA PRO A 416 -55.05 39.43 -32.53
C PRO A 416 -56.54 39.57 -32.14
N PRO A 417 -57.18 40.73 -32.38
CA PRO A 417 -58.58 40.95 -32.03
C PRO A 417 -59.51 39.89 -32.63
N GLY A 418 -60.33 39.25 -31.77
CA GLY A 418 -61.30 38.24 -32.17
C GLY A 418 -60.78 36.80 -32.21
N GLN A 419 -59.51 36.56 -31.83
CA GLN A 419 -58.92 35.23 -31.70
C GLN A 419 -58.65 34.89 -30.23
N THR A 420 -58.86 33.62 -29.85
CA THR A 420 -58.42 33.12 -28.54
C THR A 420 -56.93 32.80 -28.56
N CYS A 421 -56.28 32.83 -27.39
CA CYS A 421 -54.87 32.48 -27.23
C CYS A 421 -54.55 31.10 -27.82
N GLY A 422 -55.45 30.13 -27.64
CA GLY A 422 -55.34 28.79 -28.19
C GLY A 422 -55.43 28.73 -29.72
N SER A 423 -56.32 29.54 -30.32
CA SER A 423 -56.47 29.58 -31.78
C SER A 423 -55.29 30.27 -32.50
N TYR A 424 -54.65 31.23 -31.83
CA TYR A 424 -53.54 31.99 -32.40
C TYR A 424 -52.18 31.31 -32.14
N ALA A 425 -51.92 30.86 -30.90
CA ALA A 425 -50.61 30.38 -30.47
C ALA A 425 -50.54 28.88 -30.16
N GLY A 426 -51.66 28.14 -30.25
CA GLY A 426 -51.71 26.72 -29.85
C GLY A 426 -50.83 25.80 -30.70
N GLU A 427 -50.89 25.91 -32.03
CA GLU A 427 -50.03 25.11 -32.92
C GLU A 427 -48.55 25.45 -32.74
N TRP A 428 -48.23 26.74 -32.60
CA TRP A 428 -46.88 27.19 -32.32
C TRP A 428 -46.38 26.64 -30.99
N ALA A 429 -47.16 26.75 -29.90
CA ALA A 429 -46.79 26.26 -28.59
C ALA A 429 -46.54 24.73 -28.59
N GLN A 430 -47.37 23.97 -29.31
CA GLN A 430 -47.14 22.53 -29.50
C GLN A 430 -45.85 22.24 -30.27
N SER A 431 -45.59 22.98 -31.36
CA SER A 431 -44.37 22.80 -32.17
C SER A 431 -43.09 23.23 -31.46
N ALA A 432 -43.19 24.20 -30.56
CA ALA A 432 -42.09 24.76 -29.78
C ALA A 432 -41.90 24.04 -28.42
N HIS A 433 -42.70 23.00 -28.13
CA HIS A 433 -42.73 22.32 -26.83
C HIS A 433 -42.96 23.28 -25.63
N ALA A 434 -43.73 24.34 -25.85
CA ALA A 434 -44.14 25.32 -24.85
C ALA A 434 -45.57 25.03 -24.35
N ASN A 435 -45.85 25.38 -23.09
CA ASN A 435 -47.14 25.14 -22.45
C ASN A 435 -47.97 26.43 -22.43
N LEU A 436 -49.07 26.47 -23.18
CA LEU A 436 -50.02 27.57 -23.16
C LEU A 436 -50.99 27.39 -21.98
N ILE A 437 -50.96 28.30 -21.01
CA ILE A 437 -51.66 28.14 -19.73
C ILE A 437 -53.15 28.51 -19.85
N ASN A 438 -53.47 29.52 -20.66
CA ASN A 438 -54.82 30.09 -20.74
C ASN A 438 -55.39 30.10 -22.18
N PRO A 439 -55.62 28.93 -22.80
CA PRO A 439 -56.01 28.84 -24.21
C PRO A 439 -57.33 29.54 -24.57
N GLU A 440 -58.22 29.75 -23.60
CA GLU A 440 -59.53 30.38 -23.80
C GLU A 440 -59.51 31.92 -23.66
N ALA A 441 -58.40 32.50 -23.18
CA ALA A 441 -58.31 33.94 -23.00
C ALA A 441 -58.28 34.69 -24.35
N ILE A 442 -58.74 35.93 -24.36
CA ILE A 442 -58.82 36.80 -25.55
C ILE A 442 -58.06 38.11 -25.32
N SER A 443 -57.69 38.39 -24.06
CA SER A 443 -57.05 39.63 -23.64
C SER A 443 -55.54 39.51 -23.49
N GLU A 444 -55.02 38.39 -23.01
CA GLU A 444 -53.59 38.19 -22.75
C GLU A 444 -53.27 36.69 -22.83
N SER A 445 -52.27 36.30 -23.62
CA SER A 445 -51.78 34.93 -23.70
C SER A 445 -50.64 34.73 -22.72
N LEU A 446 -50.69 33.66 -21.93
CA LEU A 446 -49.67 33.25 -20.97
C LEU A 446 -49.03 31.95 -21.45
N VAL A 447 -47.76 32.03 -21.86
CA VAL A 447 -47.01 30.87 -22.34
C VAL A 447 -45.83 30.59 -21.42
N CYS A 448 -45.78 29.38 -20.88
CA CYS A 448 -44.59 28.83 -20.24
C CYS A 448 -43.70 28.22 -21.34
N PRO A 449 -42.45 28.68 -21.51
CA PRO A 449 -41.58 28.28 -22.62
C PRO A 449 -41.19 26.80 -22.60
N TYR A 450 -41.35 26.11 -21.46
CA TYR A 450 -40.98 24.71 -21.27
C TYR A 450 -42.17 23.87 -20.83
N THR A 451 -42.29 22.65 -21.36
CA THR A 451 -43.34 21.66 -20.99
C THR A 451 -42.80 20.55 -20.09
N SER A 452 -41.53 20.18 -20.26
CA SER A 452 -40.80 19.18 -19.46
C SER A 452 -39.38 19.67 -19.20
N GLY A 453 -38.72 19.15 -18.15
CA GLY A 453 -37.32 19.43 -17.84
C GLY A 453 -36.29 18.80 -18.81
N ARG A 454 -36.64 18.65 -20.09
CA ARG A 454 -35.79 18.10 -21.17
C ARG A 454 -35.20 19.18 -22.04
#